data_AF-A0A934TB70-F1
#
_entry.id   AF-A0A934TB70-F1
#
_cell.length_a   1.000
_cell.length_b   1.000
_cell.length_c   1.000
_cell.angle_alpha   90.00
_cell.angle_beta   90.00
_cell.angle_gamma   90.00
#
_symmetry.space_group_name_H-M   'P 1'
#
loop_
_entity.id
_entity.type
_entity.pdbx_description
1 polymer ?
#
loop_
_entity_poly.entity_id
_entity_poly.type
_entity_poly.pdbx_seq_one_letter_code
_entity_poly.pdbx_strand_id
1 'polypeptide(L)'
;MGKKTVKDPAIHHELSSNMKSKDVQRCIDRAMKQAAIGKKDAPRLLSDNGSCYIAKDLGEYLSSEQGIKHIRGKPLHPQTQGKIERYHRSIKSVVLLDNYYCPEQHVCAIDQYVRYYNTERYHESLDNLTPEDVYLGRGERILKERQKIKENTLRQRRNRYQMEKLLDSITAN
;
A
#
# COMPACT_ATOMS: atom_id res chain seq x y z
N MET A 1 5.44 -5.71 21.97
CA MET A 1 5.76 -5.60 20.53
C MET A 1 4.47 -5.25 19.77
N GLY A 2 4.26 -3.98 19.42
CA GLY A 2 3.03 -3.56 18.73
C GLY A 2 2.97 -4.19 17.34
N LYS A 3 1.85 -4.81 16.99
CA LYS A 3 1.62 -5.32 15.62
C LYS A 3 1.75 -4.13 14.67
N LYS A 4 2.87 -4.04 13.93
CA LYS A 4 3.05 -3.03 12.88
C LYS A 4 1.82 -3.10 11.98
N THR A 5 1.14 -1.99 11.78
CA THR A 5 0.02 -1.90 10.85
C THR A 5 0.59 -2.04 9.44
N VAL A 6 0.59 -3.27 8.92
CA VAL A 6 1.03 -3.55 7.55
C VAL A 6 0.07 -2.80 6.61
N LYS A 7 0.60 -1.82 5.88
CA LYS A 7 -0.07 -1.20 4.73
C LYS A 7 0.38 -1.99 3.52
N ASP A 8 -0.56 -2.73 2.97
CA ASP A 8 -0.34 -3.55 1.78
C ASP A 8 -0.52 -2.68 0.52
N PRO A 9 0.23 -2.94 -0.56
CA PRO A 9 0.04 -2.22 -1.81
C PRO A 9 -1.33 -2.53 -2.41
N ALA A 10 -1.88 -1.57 -3.14
CA ALA A 10 -3.03 -1.83 -3.98
C ALA A 10 -2.57 -2.59 -5.24
N ILE A 11 -2.88 -3.89 -5.31
CA ILE A 11 -2.47 -4.76 -6.42
C ILE A 11 -3.25 -4.43 -7.69
N HIS A 12 -4.56 -4.26 -7.56
CA HIS A 12 -5.45 -3.95 -8.66
C HIS A 12 -6.57 -3.03 -8.19
N HIS A 13 -7.08 -2.21 -9.11
CA HIS A 13 -8.22 -1.34 -8.90
C HIS A 13 -8.98 -1.17 -10.20
N GLU A 14 -10.27 -0.87 -10.08
CA GLU A 14 -11.14 -0.64 -11.21
C GLU A 14 -12.21 0.39 -10.82
N LEU A 15 -12.48 1.34 -11.72
CA LEU A 15 -13.62 2.24 -11.59
C LEU A 15 -14.83 1.60 -12.27
N SER A 16 -15.90 1.37 -11.52
CA SER A 16 -17.14 0.78 -12.04
C SER A 16 -18.32 1.72 -11.81
N SER A 17 -19.23 1.78 -12.79
CA SER A 17 -20.47 2.57 -12.69
C SER A 17 -21.51 1.94 -11.76
N ASN A 18 -21.41 0.63 -11.56
CA ASN A 18 -22.25 -0.16 -10.67
C ASN A 18 -21.41 -0.98 -9.70
N MET A 19 -22.05 -1.50 -8.66
CA MET A 19 -21.44 -2.38 -7.69
C MET A 19 -22.15 -3.74 -7.71
N LYS A 20 -21.98 -4.52 -8.79
CA LYS A 20 -22.55 -5.87 -8.93
C LYS A 20 -21.50 -6.94 -8.63
N SER A 21 -21.94 -8.14 -8.28
CA SER A 21 -21.04 -9.27 -7.99
C SER A 21 -20.06 -9.58 -9.14
N LYS A 22 -20.51 -9.44 -10.40
CA LYS A 22 -19.64 -9.63 -11.58
C LYS A 22 -18.49 -8.63 -11.67
N ASP A 23 -18.68 -7.40 -11.21
CA ASP A 23 -17.62 -6.38 -11.21
C ASP A 23 -16.56 -6.73 -10.16
N VAL A 24 -17.00 -7.22 -8.99
CA VAL A 24 -16.11 -7.72 -7.94
C VAL A 24 -15.32 -8.95 -8.42
N GLN A 25 -15.99 -9.92 -9.07
CA GLN A 25 -15.34 -11.11 -9.64
C GLN A 25 -14.22 -10.72 -10.63
N ARG A 26 -14.53 -9.84 -11.59
CA ARG A 26 -13.57 -9.34 -12.58
C ARG A 26 -12.35 -8.67 -11.94
N CYS A 27 -12.59 -7.86 -10.91
CA CYS A 27 -11.52 -7.19 -10.16
C CYS A 27 -10.62 -8.20 -9.44
N ILE A 28 -11.21 -9.24 -8.83
CA ILE A 28 -10.47 -10.32 -8.15
C ILE A 28 -9.64 -11.13 -9.14
N ASP A 29 -10.20 -11.53 -10.29
CA ASP A 29 -9.47 -12.27 -11.33
C ASP A 29 -8.21 -11.52 -11.77
N ARG A 30 -8.35 -10.21 -12.02
CA ARG A 30 -7.23 -9.35 -12.42
C ARG A 30 -6.20 -9.20 -11.31
N ALA A 31 -6.64 -9.02 -10.06
CA ALA A 31 -5.76 -8.95 -8.90
C ALA A 31 -4.95 -10.24 -8.70
N MET A 32 -5.60 -11.41 -8.78
CA MET A 32 -4.96 -12.71 -8.62
C MET A 32 -3.94 -12.96 -9.75
N LYS A 33 -4.31 -12.62 -10.99
CA LYS A 33 -3.41 -12.72 -12.15
C LYS A 33 -2.20 -11.82 -12.01
N GLN A 34 -2.38 -10.57 -11.57
CA GLN A 34 -1.31 -9.59 -11.41
C GLN A 34 -0.38 -9.95 -10.25
N ALA A 35 -0.91 -10.52 -9.17
CA ALA A 35 -0.13 -11.04 -8.05
C ALA A 35 0.52 -12.41 -8.34
N ALA A 36 0.22 -13.04 -9.48
CA ALA A 36 0.62 -14.40 -9.83
C ALA A 36 0.26 -15.44 -8.74
N ILE A 37 -0.89 -15.27 -8.08
CA ILE A 37 -1.38 -16.17 -7.04
C ILE A 37 -2.33 -17.19 -7.64
N GLY A 38 -2.06 -18.47 -7.40
CA GLY A 38 -2.96 -19.56 -7.76
C GLY A 38 -3.94 -19.92 -6.64
N LYS A 39 -4.91 -20.77 -6.97
CA LYS A 39 -5.97 -21.24 -6.05
C LYS A 39 -5.46 -21.82 -4.72
N LYS A 40 -4.30 -22.48 -4.72
CA LYS A 40 -3.74 -23.14 -3.52
C LYS A 40 -3.25 -22.13 -2.47
N ASP A 41 -2.74 -21.00 -2.93
CA ASP A 41 -2.16 -19.94 -2.09
C ASP A 41 -3.09 -18.73 -1.99
N ALA A 42 -4.38 -18.95 -2.27
CA ALA A 42 -5.37 -17.90 -2.34
C ALA A 42 -5.52 -17.17 -1.00
N PRO A 43 -5.48 -15.82 -0.99
CA PRO A 43 -5.63 -15.05 0.22
C PRO A 43 -7.05 -15.15 0.78
N ARG A 44 -7.24 -14.65 2.00
CA ARG A 44 -8.57 -14.47 2.57
C ARG A 44 -9.12 -13.11 2.16
N LEU A 45 -10.34 -13.08 1.62
CA LEU A 45 -11.00 -11.82 1.28
C LEU A 45 -11.75 -11.29 2.50
N LEU A 46 -11.48 -10.05 2.89
CA LEU A 46 -12.22 -9.34 3.93
C LEU A 46 -13.09 -8.26 3.29
N SER A 47 -14.41 -8.33 3.45
CA SER A 47 -15.34 -7.31 2.94
C SER A 47 -16.36 -6.87 3.98
N ASP A 48 -17.14 -5.84 3.61
CA ASP A 48 -18.35 -5.47 4.31
C ASP A 48 -19.54 -6.36 3.91
N ASN A 49 -20.68 -5.98 4.46
CA ASN A 49 -21.98 -6.59 4.22
C ASN A 49 -22.74 -5.85 3.11
N GLY A 50 -22.03 -5.23 2.16
CA GLY A 50 -22.65 -4.68 0.95
C GLY A 50 -23.36 -5.78 0.16
N SER A 51 -24.44 -5.43 -0.55
CA SER A 51 -25.29 -6.39 -1.26
C SER A 51 -24.51 -7.26 -2.26
N CYS A 52 -23.53 -6.68 -2.96
CA CYS A 52 -22.64 -7.41 -3.87
C CYS A 52 -21.76 -8.46 -3.16
N TYR A 53 -21.38 -8.22 -1.91
CA TYR A 53 -20.54 -9.12 -1.12
C TYR A 53 -21.34 -10.19 -0.37
N ILE A 54 -22.65 -9.97 -0.16
CA ILE A 54 -23.55 -10.97 0.43
C ILE A 54 -24.09 -11.95 -0.63
N ALA A 55 -24.12 -11.54 -1.90
CA ALA A 55 -24.66 -12.34 -2.99
C ALA A 55 -24.09 -13.77 -3.01
N LYS A 56 -24.99 -14.76 -3.13
CA LYS A 56 -24.64 -16.19 -3.17
C LYS A 56 -23.63 -16.49 -4.28
N ASP A 57 -23.85 -15.90 -5.46
CA ASP A 57 -23.00 -16.04 -6.64
C ASP A 57 -21.54 -15.66 -6.36
N LEU A 58 -21.30 -14.63 -5.54
CA LEU A 58 -19.93 -14.24 -5.19
C LEU A 58 -19.31 -15.28 -4.24
N GLY A 59 -20.05 -15.73 -3.24
CA GLY A 59 -19.57 -16.73 -2.29
C GLY A 59 -19.21 -18.06 -2.95
N GLU A 60 -20.02 -18.49 -3.93
CA GLU A 60 -19.77 -19.67 -4.74
C GLU A 60 -18.50 -19.49 -5.56
N TYR A 61 -18.40 -18.42 -6.37
CA TYR A 61 -17.20 -18.10 -7.16
C TYR A 61 -15.91 -18.07 -6.33
N LEU A 62 -15.91 -17.40 -5.18
CA LEU A 62 -14.72 -17.29 -4.32
C LEU A 62 -14.24 -18.66 -3.86
N SER A 63 -15.18 -19.52 -3.44
CA SER A 63 -14.86 -20.82 -2.87
C SER A 63 -14.52 -21.86 -3.95
N SER A 64 -15.36 -21.98 -4.98
CA SER A 64 -15.27 -23.03 -6.00
C SER A 64 -14.24 -22.72 -7.08
N GLU A 65 -14.11 -21.46 -7.51
CA GLU A 65 -13.22 -21.09 -8.61
C GLU A 65 -11.86 -20.62 -8.08
N GLN A 66 -11.86 -19.67 -7.13
CA GLN A 66 -10.63 -19.01 -6.68
C GLN A 66 -10.00 -19.62 -5.42
N GLY A 67 -10.71 -20.46 -4.66
CA GLY A 67 -10.22 -21.01 -3.39
C GLY A 67 -10.06 -19.96 -2.28
N ILE A 68 -10.64 -18.78 -2.47
CA ILE A 68 -10.56 -17.64 -1.55
C ILE A 68 -11.57 -17.84 -0.43
N LYS A 69 -11.09 -17.85 0.82
CA LYS A 69 -11.98 -17.85 1.99
C LYS A 69 -12.50 -16.44 2.26
N HIS A 70 -13.81 -16.26 2.18
CA HIS A 70 -14.48 -15.00 2.47
C HIS A 70 -14.70 -14.78 3.98
N ILE A 71 -14.24 -13.65 4.49
CA ILE A 71 -14.45 -13.17 5.85
C ILE A 71 -15.31 -11.91 5.76
N ARG A 72 -16.38 -11.86 6.55
CA ARG A 72 -17.22 -10.66 6.66
C ARG A 72 -16.93 -9.95 7.96
N GLY A 73 -16.89 -8.63 7.91
CA GLY A 73 -16.87 -7.80 9.11
C GLY A 73 -18.11 -8.04 9.96
N LYS A 74 -17.96 -8.08 11.29
CA LYS A 74 -19.13 -8.07 12.18
C LYS A 74 -19.93 -6.78 11.94
N PRO A 75 -21.28 -6.84 11.94
CA PRO A 75 -22.10 -5.65 11.92
C PRO A 75 -21.66 -4.66 13.01
N LEU A 76 -21.67 -3.36 12.71
CA LEU A 76 -21.31 -2.27 13.64
C LEU A 76 -19.88 -2.36 14.19
N HIS A 77 -18.95 -3.00 13.47
CA HIS A 77 -17.54 -3.10 13.86
C HIS A 77 -16.58 -2.43 12.86
N PRO A 78 -16.58 -1.08 12.78
CA PRO A 78 -15.84 -0.29 11.76
C PRO A 78 -14.32 -0.51 11.83
N GLN A 79 -13.79 -0.89 12.99
CA GLN A 79 -12.36 -1.17 13.17
C GLN A 79 -11.83 -2.27 12.23
N THR A 80 -12.69 -3.19 11.81
CA THR A 80 -12.31 -4.30 10.91
C THR A 80 -11.93 -3.81 9.52
N GLN A 81 -12.48 -2.67 9.08
CA GLN A 81 -12.32 -2.12 7.74
C GLN A 81 -11.53 -0.82 7.70
N GLY A 82 -11.02 -0.37 8.85
CA GLY A 82 -10.28 0.89 8.94
C GLY A 82 -9.09 1.00 7.99
N LYS A 83 -8.48 -0.12 7.56
CA LYS A 83 -7.41 -0.10 6.54
C LYS A 83 -7.93 0.39 5.18
N ILE A 84 -8.98 -0.23 4.65
CA ILE A 84 -9.54 0.12 3.33
C ILE A 84 -10.23 1.48 3.38
N GLU A 85 -10.91 1.81 4.48
CA GLU A 85 -11.51 3.12 4.69
C GLU A 85 -10.45 4.23 4.71
N ARG A 86 -9.32 4.01 5.40
CA ARG A 86 -8.20 4.95 5.42
C ARG A 86 -7.56 5.09 4.05
N TYR A 87 -7.44 4.00 3.29
CA TYR A 87 -6.96 4.04 1.91
C TYR A 87 -7.89 4.87 1.03
N HIS A 88 -9.21 4.59 1.05
CA HIS A 88 -10.23 5.34 0.32
C HIS A 88 -10.25 6.83 0.68
N ARG A 89 -10.04 7.18 1.96
CA ARG A 89 -9.90 8.59 2.37
C ARG A 89 -8.68 9.25 1.74
N SER A 90 -7.56 8.52 1.69
CA SER A 90 -6.28 9.05 1.19
C SER A 90 -6.28 9.26 -0.32
N ILE A 91 -6.95 8.41 -1.09
CA ILE A 91 -7.10 8.60 -2.54
C ILE A 91 -8.06 9.74 -2.84
N LYS A 92 -9.20 9.80 -2.14
CA LYS A 92 -10.19 10.88 -2.31
C LYS A 92 -9.62 12.26 -2.01
N SER A 93 -8.74 12.39 -1.01
CA SER A 93 -8.11 13.67 -0.67
C SER A 93 -7.14 14.19 -1.73
N VAL A 94 -6.79 13.40 -2.75
CA VAL A 94 -5.93 13.81 -3.86
C VAL A 94 -6.74 13.89 -5.14
N VAL A 95 -7.42 12.80 -5.50
CA VAL A 95 -8.17 12.72 -6.77
C VAL A 95 -9.30 13.74 -6.80
N LEU A 96 -10.07 13.92 -5.72
CA LEU A 96 -11.22 14.84 -5.75
C LEU A 96 -10.85 16.34 -5.67
N LEU A 97 -9.56 16.68 -5.69
CA LEU A 97 -9.12 18.08 -5.72
C LEU A 97 -9.17 18.69 -7.13
N ASP A 98 -9.14 17.86 -8.17
CA ASP A 98 -9.14 18.29 -9.56
C ASP A 98 -10.51 18.08 -10.23
N ASN A 99 -10.73 18.81 -11.33
CA ASN A 99 -11.90 18.63 -12.17
C ASN A 99 -11.60 17.64 -13.30
N TYR A 100 -12.41 16.59 -13.41
CA TYR A 100 -12.34 15.61 -14.49
C TYR A 100 -13.53 15.78 -15.43
N TYR A 101 -13.24 15.92 -16.72
CA TYR A 101 -14.23 16.19 -17.75
C TYR A 101 -14.72 14.93 -18.46
N CYS A 102 -14.03 13.80 -18.28
CA CYS A 102 -14.48 12.49 -18.76
C CYS A 102 -14.03 11.35 -17.82
N PRO A 103 -14.69 10.17 -17.88
CA PRO A 103 -14.34 9.03 -17.04
C PRO A 103 -12.89 8.55 -17.20
N GLU A 104 -12.33 8.63 -18.40
CA GLU A 104 -10.97 8.20 -18.71
C GLU A 104 -9.94 9.02 -17.95
N GLN A 105 -10.15 10.34 -17.82
CA GLN A 105 -9.30 11.20 -17.00
C GLN A 105 -9.33 10.79 -15.53
N HIS A 106 -10.51 10.41 -15.03
CA HIS A 106 -10.68 9.96 -13.66
C HIS A 106 -9.98 8.61 -13.41
N VAL A 107 -10.03 7.69 -14.37
CA VAL A 107 -9.27 6.42 -14.33
C VAL A 107 -7.76 6.69 -14.31
N CYS A 108 -7.27 7.53 -15.22
CA CYS A 108 -5.86 7.90 -15.27
C CYS A 108 -5.37 8.54 -13.96
N ALA A 109 -6.18 9.39 -13.33
CA ALA A 109 -5.82 10.00 -12.06
C ALA A 109 -5.75 8.98 -10.92
N ILE A 110 -6.68 8.02 -10.89
CA ILE A 110 -6.64 6.90 -9.95
C ILE A 110 -5.37 6.06 -10.19
N ASP A 111 -5.05 5.72 -11.44
CA ASP A 111 -3.83 4.96 -11.79
C ASP A 111 -2.56 5.66 -11.31
N GLN A 112 -2.45 6.97 -11.55
CA GLN A 112 -1.33 7.78 -11.09
C GLN A 112 -1.23 7.79 -9.57
N TYR A 113 -2.36 7.95 -8.87
CA TYR A 113 -2.36 7.89 -7.41
C TYR A 113 -1.94 6.53 -6.88
N VAL A 114 -2.46 5.43 -7.44
CA VAL A 114 -2.12 4.07 -7.01
C VAL A 114 -0.63 3.80 -7.21
N ARG A 115 -0.07 4.19 -8.36
CA ARG A 115 1.36 4.12 -8.61
C ARG A 115 2.14 4.89 -7.55
N TYR A 116 1.82 6.17 -7.35
CA TYR A 116 2.47 7.01 -6.33
C TYR A 116 2.38 6.39 -4.93
N TYR A 117 1.20 5.92 -4.53
CA TYR A 117 0.98 5.27 -3.22
C TYR A 117 1.87 4.04 -3.04
N ASN A 118 1.95 3.19 -4.07
CA ASN A 118 2.69 1.93 -3.99
C ASN A 118 4.20 2.10 -4.08
N THR A 119 4.70 3.00 -4.93
CA THR A 119 6.12 3.03 -5.32
C THR A 119 6.90 4.24 -4.83
N GLU A 120 6.24 5.33 -4.44
CA GLU A 120 6.91 6.60 -4.11
C GLU A 120 6.56 7.11 -2.71
N ARG A 121 5.35 6.86 -2.23
CA ARG A 121 4.88 7.36 -0.94
C ARG A 121 5.52 6.59 0.21
N TYR A 122 6.39 7.26 0.95
CA TYR A 122 6.90 6.73 2.21
C TYR A 122 5.82 6.70 3.29
N HIS A 123 5.80 5.61 4.05
CA HIS A 123 4.91 5.46 5.19
C HIS A 123 5.70 5.30 6.48
N GLU A 124 5.47 6.19 7.44
CA GLU A 124 6.08 6.11 8.77
C GLU A 124 5.79 4.78 9.48
N SER A 125 4.58 4.25 9.31
CA SER A 125 4.19 2.93 9.84
C SER A 125 4.98 1.76 9.24
N LEU A 126 5.70 1.99 8.14
CA LEU A 126 6.56 1.05 7.44
C LEU A 126 8.04 1.46 7.52
N ASP A 127 8.46 2.18 8.57
CA ASP A 127 9.84 2.65 8.71
C ASP A 127 10.32 3.51 7.51
N ASN A 128 9.39 4.31 6.95
CA ASN A 128 9.60 5.10 5.74
C ASN A 128 10.01 4.26 4.52
N LEU A 129 9.45 3.06 4.40
CA LEU A 129 9.43 2.27 3.18
C LEU A 129 8.13 2.51 2.41
N THR A 130 8.14 2.13 1.14
CA THR A 130 6.95 2.12 0.29
C THR A 130 6.19 0.80 0.48
N PRO A 131 4.88 0.75 0.22
CA PRO A 131 4.11 -0.49 0.28
C PRO A 131 4.69 -1.58 -0.63
N GLU A 132 5.16 -1.23 -1.82
CA GLU A 132 5.77 -2.18 -2.76
C GLU A 132 7.07 -2.78 -2.20
N ASP A 133 7.93 -1.98 -1.57
CA ASP A 133 9.18 -2.48 -0.99
C ASP A 133 8.95 -3.49 0.13
N VAL A 134 7.91 -3.29 0.93
CA VAL A 134 7.53 -4.22 1.98
C VAL A 134 6.93 -5.48 1.37
N TYR A 135 6.05 -5.34 0.38
CA TYR A 135 5.40 -6.46 -0.30
C TYR A 135 6.40 -7.37 -1.02
N LEU A 136 7.40 -6.80 -1.71
CA LEU A 136 8.45 -7.54 -2.41
C LEU A 136 9.60 -8.00 -1.48
N GLY A 137 9.50 -7.77 -0.17
CA GLY A 137 10.53 -8.18 0.79
C GLY A 137 11.86 -7.41 0.67
N ARG A 138 11.88 -6.26 -0.02
CA ARG A 138 13.09 -5.42 -0.21
C ARG A 138 13.41 -4.57 1.02
N GLY A 139 12.46 -4.44 1.95
CA GLY A 139 12.53 -3.52 3.09
C GLY A 139 13.79 -3.64 3.94
N GLU A 140 14.17 -4.85 4.38
CA GLU A 140 15.35 -5.03 5.23
C GLU A 140 16.64 -4.58 4.56
N ARG A 141 16.79 -4.89 3.27
CA ARG A 141 17.96 -4.50 2.48
C ARG A 141 18.07 -2.98 2.40
N ILE A 142 16.96 -2.30 2.13
CA ILE A 142 16.90 -0.83 2.05
C ILE A 142 17.26 -0.20 3.41
N LEU A 143 16.71 -0.72 4.51
CA LEU A 143 16.97 -0.20 5.84
C LEU A 143 18.44 -0.40 6.26
N LYS A 144 19.04 -1.56 5.95
CA LYS A 144 20.48 -1.82 6.20
C LYS A 144 21.37 -0.85 5.44
N GLU A 145 21.09 -0.58 4.16
CA GLU A 145 21.85 0.38 3.38
C GLU A 145 21.70 1.81 3.92
N ARG A 146 20.48 2.22 4.30
CA ARG A 146 20.23 3.53 4.93
C ARG A 146 21.02 3.68 6.25
N GLN A 147 21.11 2.62 7.05
CA GLN A 147 21.89 2.62 8.29
C GLN A 147 23.38 2.83 8.01
N LYS A 148 23.96 2.09 7.06
CA LYS A 148 25.37 2.25 6.66
C LYS A 148 25.67 3.67 6.18
N ILE A 149 24.80 4.23 5.34
CA ILE A 149 24.93 5.61 4.85
C ILE A 149 24.92 6.59 6.04
N LYS A 150 23.97 6.43 6.97
CA LYS A 150 23.87 7.27 8.17
C LYS A 150 25.14 7.22 9.01
N GLU A 151 25.67 6.03 9.29
CA GLU A 151 26.90 5.84 10.06
C GLU A 151 28.11 6.51 9.36
N ASN A 152 28.23 6.32 8.05
CA ASN A 152 29.28 6.96 7.24
C ASN A 152 29.18 8.49 7.27
N THR A 153 27.98 9.05 7.10
CA THR A 153 27.75 10.49 7.14
C THR A 153 28.09 11.07 8.51
N LEU A 154 27.71 10.40 9.61
CA LEU A 154 28.03 10.85 10.97
C LEU A 154 29.54 10.85 11.22
N ARG A 155 30.24 9.80 10.78
CA ARG A 155 31.71 9.72 10.87
C ARG A 155 32.40 10.83 10.08
N GLN A 156 31.96 11.08 8.84
CA GLN A 156 32.51 12.17 8.01
C GLN A 156 32.29 13.54 8.65
N ARG A 157 31.11 13.79 9.22
CA ARG A 157 30.80 15.04 9.94
C ARG A 157 31.70 15.24 11.15
N ARG A 158 31.92 14.18 11.94
CA ARG A 158 32.82 14.22 13.11
C ARG A 158 34.26 14.53 12.70
N ASN A 159 34.77 13.87 11.68
CA ASN A 159 36.13 14.09 11.19
C ASN A 159 36.29 15.52 10.67
N ARG A 160 35.32 16.03 9.91
CA ARG A 160 35.34 17.42 9.41
C ARG A 160 35.42 18.43 10.55
N TYR A 161 34.56 18.27 11.57
CA TYR A 161 34.58 19.14 12.75
C TYR A 161 35.93 19.11 13.48
N GLN A 162 36.54 17.92 13.63
CA GLN A 162 37.86 17.79 14.25
C GLN A 162 38.96 18.47 13.41
N MET A 163 38.91 18.33 12.08
CA MET A 163 39.85 18.98 11.17
C MET A 163 39.72 20.50 11.21
N GLU A 164 38.49 21.04 11.16
CA GLU A 164 38.22 22.48 11.28
C GLU A 164 38.77 23.02 12.60
N LYS A 165 38.48 22.36 13.72
CA LYS A 165 39.00 22.78 15.04
C LYS A 165 40.54 22.75 15.11
N LEU A 166 41.18 21.77 14.47
CA LEU A 166 42.64 21.72 14.39
C LEU A 166 43.20 22.86 13.53
N LEU A 167 42.59 23.13 12.38
CA LEU A 167 42.97 24.24 11.50
C LEU A 167 42.83 25.59 12.23
N ASP A 168 41.71 25.82 12.91
CA ASP A 168 41.48 27.04 13.71
C ASP A 168 42.53 27.21 14.81
N SER A 169 42.97 26.11 15.43
CA SER A 169 44.04 26.17 16.45
C SER A 169 45.43 26.46 15.87
N ILE A 170 45.67 26.15 14.60
CA ILE A 170 46.93 26.42 13.91
C ILE A 170 46.95 27.87 13.39
N THR A 171 45.83 28.38 12.87
CA THR A 171 45.72 29.74 12.33
C THR A 171 45.53 30.82 13.41
N ALA A 172 45.20 30.44 14.64
CA ALA A 172 45.11 31.35 15.79
C ALA A 172 46.46 31.61 16.51
N ASN A 173 47.55 30.95 16.10
CA ASN A 173 48.93 31.21 16.52
C ASN A 173 49.69 31.96 15.42
#